data_AF-A0A7X7R072-F1
#
_entry.id   AF-A0A7X7R072-F1
#
_cell.length_a   1.000
_cell.length_b   1.000
_cell.length_c   1.000
_cell.angle_alpha   90.00
_cell.angle_beta   90.00
_cell.angle_gamma   90.00
#
_symmetry.space_group_name_H-M   'P 1'
#
loop_
_entity.id
_entity.type
_entity.pdbx_description
1 polymer ?
#
loop_
_entity_poly.entity_id
_entity_poly.type
_entity_poly.pdbx_seq_one_letter_code
_entity_poly.pdbx_strand_id
1 'polypeptide(L)'
;QIELFGTEAGAKVYPPTIYQTVNGAPQDIACALRKGYDPWDAIAGHFIDCVLDGVECDAPLRHGLVIQQLLEALLKSAAAGREVRVDAR
;
A
#
# COMPACT_ATOMS: atom_id res chain seq x y z
N GLN A 1 4.23 5.03 -8.64
CA GLN A 1 4.11 6.19 -7.74
C GLN A 1 2.82 6.02 -6.96
N ILE A 2 2.85 6.18 -5.63
CA ILE A 2 1.67 6.03 -4.76
C ILE A 2 1.28 7.40 -4.24
N GLU A 3 0.02 7.75 -4.44
CA GLU A 3 -0.59 9.01 -4.01
C GLU A 3 -1.90 8.72 -3.28
N LEU A 4 -2.12 9.46 -2.20
CA LEU A 4 -3.29 9.36 -1.34
C LEU A 4 -4.04 10.68 -1.43
N PHE A 5 -5.35 10.62 -1.68
CA PHE A 5 -6.22 11.78 -1.80
C PHE A 5 -7.34 11.67 -0.76
N GLY A 6 -7.25 12.50 0.28
CA GLY A 6 -8.30 12.67 1.27
C GLY A 6 -9.06 13.98 1.06
N THR A 7 -10.12 14.17 1.84
CA THR A 7 -10.96 15.38 1.79
C THR A 7 -10.28 16.60 2.41
N GLU A 8 -9.38 16.41 3.37
CA GLU A 8 -8.68 17.49 4.09
C GLU A 8 -7.22 17.64 3.66
N ALA A 9 -6.59 16.54 3.22
CA ALA A 9 -5.19 16.47 2.87
C ALA A 9 -4.93 15.33 1.88
N GLY A 10 -3.76 15.33 1.25
CA GLY A 10 -3.24 14.25 0.43
C GLY A 10 -1.78 13.94 0.77
N ALA A 11 -1.24 12.87 0.21
CA ALA A 11 0.17 12.54 0.38
C ALA A 11 0.73 11.83 -0.83
N LYS A 12 2.00 12.08 -1.13
CA LYS A 12 2.83 11.27 -2.03
C LYS A 12 3.81 10.47 -1.18
N VAL A 13 3.93 9.18 -1.44
CA VAL A 13 4.78 8.28 -0.63
C VAL A 13 6.27 8.48 -0.93
N TYR A 14 6.63 8.77 -2.19
CA TYR A 14 8.04 8.95 -2.58
C TYR A 14 8.23 10.04 -3.66
N PRO A 15 9.10 11.05 -3.42
CA PRO A 15 9.61 11.45 -2.11
C PRO A 15 8.44 11.80 -1.18
N PRO A 16 8.53 11.48 0.12
CA PRO A 16 7.42 11.65 1.05
C PRO A 16 7.04 13.14 1.15
N THR A 17 5.80 13.46 0.77
CA THR A 17 5.26 14.83 0.76
C THR A 17 3.82 14.80 1.24
N ILE A 18 3.47 15.71 2.15
CA ILE A 18 2.10 15.92 2.59
C ILE A 18 1.54 17.17 1.90
N TYR A 19 0.34 17.04 1.34
CA TYR A 19 -0.41 18.10 0.70
C TYR A 19 -1.57 18.51 1.60
N GLN A 20 -1.69 19.79 1.92
CA GLN A 20 -2.82 20.30 2.70
C GLN A 20 -3.14 21.75 2.35
N THR A 21 -4.31 22.23 2.75
CA THR A 21 -4.68 23.65 2.61
C THR A 21 -4.83 24.27 3.99
N VAL A 22 -4.04 25.30 4.30
CA VAL A 22 -4.09 26.02 5.58
C VAL A 22 -4.45 27.48 5.29
N ASN A 23 -5.50 27.99 5.93
CA ASN A 23 -5.99 29.37 5.73
C ASN A 23 -6.26 29.71 4.24
N GLY A 24 -6.78 28.74 3.48
CA GLY A 24 -7.08 28.91 2.05
C GLY A 24 -5.86 28.86 1.12
N ALA A 25 -4.65 28.63 1.65
CA ALA A 25 -3.43 28.52 0.85
C ALA A 25 -2.93 27.06 0.80
N PRO A 26 -2.60 26.52 -0.39
CA PRO A 26 -2.01 25.20 -0.51
C PRO A 26 -0.61 25.15 0.11
N GLN A 27 -0.26 24.01 0.70
CA GLN A 27 1.00 23.74 1.35
C GLN A 27 1.52 22.35 0.94
N ASP A 28 2.79 22.30 0.56
CA ASP A 28 3.52 21.09 0.19
C ASP A 28 4.65 20.88 1.20
N ILE A 29 4.46 19.91 2.10
CA ILE A 29 5.38 19.69 3.22
C ILE A 29 6.26 18.49 2.88
N ALA A 30 7.53 18.75 2.56
CA ALA A 30 8.51 17.69 2.39
C ALA A 30 8.86 17.04 3.73
N CYS A 31 8.76 15.71 3.82
CA CYS A 31 9.06 14.99 5.05
C CYS A 31 10.49 14.44 5.01
N ALA A 32 11.33 14.89 5.93
CA ALA A 32 12.65 14.28 6.14
C ALA A 32 12.49 13.03 7.01
N LEU A 33 12.38 11.86 6.36
CA LEU A 33 12.38 10.58 7.06
C LEU A 33 13.83 10.14 7.34
N ARG A 34 14.09 9.62 8.54
CA ARG A 34 15.36 8.94 8.81
C ARG A 34 15.47 7.75 7.87
N LYS A 35 16.69 7.46 7.40
CA LYS A 35 16.93 6.26 6.59
C LYS A 35 16.47 5.05 7.41
N GLY A 36 15.44 4.36 6.90
CA GLY A 36 14.88 3.18 7.55
C GLY A 36 15.83 1.99 7.47
N TYR A 37 15.42 0.90 8.11
CA TYR A 37 16.03 -0.42 7.94
C TYR A 37 15.92 -0.87 6.49
N ASP A 38 16.82 -1.75 6.05
CA ASP A 38 16.69 -2.38 4.75
C ASP A 38 15.39 -3.20 4.72
N PRO A 39 14.48 -2.95 3.75
CA PRO A 39 13.20 -3.63 3.71
C PRO A 39 13.34 -5.14 3.55
N TRP A 40 14.40 -5.63 2.91
CA TRP A 40 14.63 -7.06 2.74
C TRP A 40 15.03 -7.74 4.04
N ASP A 41 15.87 -7.08 4.85
CA ASP A 41 16.22 -7.57 6.18
C ASP A 41 14.99 -7.63 7.08
N ALA A 42 14.12 -6.62 7.02
CA ALA A 42 12.88 -6.60 7.78
C ALA A 42 11.92 -7.73 7.37
N ILE A 43 11.76 -7.97 6.06
CA ILE A 43 10.90 -9.06 5.54
C ILE A 43 11.46 -10.42 5.92
N ALA A 44 12.77 -10.64 5.73
CA ALA A 44 13.42 -11.90 6.05
C ALA A 44 13.37 -12.21 7.55
N GLY A 45 13.64 -11.20 8.39
CA GLY A 45 13.53 -11.33 9.85
C GLY A 45 12.14 -11.73 10.28
N HIS A 46 11.10 -11.01 9.83
CA HIS A 46 9.71 -11.33 10.16
C HIS A 46 9.29 -12.74 9.72
N PHE A 47 9.74 -13.17 8.54
CA PHE A 47 9.49 -14.54 8.07
C PHE A 47 10.10 -15.60 9.01
N ILE A 48 11.33 -15.38 9.46
CA ILE A 48 12.03 -16.28 10.39
C ILE A 48 11.29 -16.31 11.74
N ASP A 49 10.91 -15.16 12.29
CA ASP A 49 10.18 -15.04 13.56
C ASP A 49 8.81 -15.74 13.49
N CYS A 50 8.11 -15.65 12.35
CA CYS A 50 6.85 -16.41 12.13
C CYS A 50 7.07 -17.92 12.19
N VAL A 51 8.20 -18.42 11.66
CA VAL A 51 8.48 -19.86 11.55
C VAL A 51 9.03 -20.43 12.87
N LEU A 52 9.94 -19.71 13.52
CA LEU A 52 10.62 -20.19 14.73
C LEU A 52 9.85 -19.89 16.01
N ASP A 53 9.28 -18.69 16.10
CA ASP A 53 8.69 -18.16 17.34
C ASP A 53 7.15 -18.11 17.28
N GLY A 54 6.56 -18.41 16.12
CA GLY A 54 5.11 -18.44 15.94
C GLY A 54 4.46 -17.05 15.94
N VAL A 55 5.24 -15.99 15.63
CA VAL A 55 4.71 -14.64 15.44
C VAL A 55 3.63 -14.64 14.36
N GLU A 56 2.57 -13.86 14.54
CA GLU A 56 1.52 -13.74 13.53
C GLU A 56 2.09 -13.14 12.24
N CYS A 57 1.80 -13.78 11.11
CA CYS A 57 2.26 -13.29 9.82
C CYS A 57 1.44 -12.06 9.39
N ASP A 58 2.08 -10.90 9.29
CA ASP A 58 1.50 -9.64 8.76
C ASP A 58 1.01 -9.76 7.31
N ALA A 59 1.66 -10.61 6.51
CA ALA A 59 1.33 -10.87 5.10
C ALA A 59 1.08 -12.37 4.84
N PRO A 60 0.04 -12.97 5.44
CA PRO A 60 -0.27 -14.38 5.26
C PRO A 60 -0.79 -14.66 3.85
N LEU A 61 -0.80 -15.94 3.46
CA LEU A 61 -1.17 -16.40 2.12
C LEU A 61 -2.50 -15.81 1.59
N ARG A 62 -3.49 -15.64 2.47
CA ARG A 62 -4.80 -15.05 2.12
C ARG A 62 -4.67 -13.66 1.48
N HIS A 63 -3.71 -12.84 1.91
CA HIS A 63 -3.48 -11.52 1.30
C HIS A 63 -2.99 -11.68 -0.15
N GLY A 64 -2.11 -12.65 -0.41
CA GLY A 64 -1.67 -12.99 -1.77
C GLY A 64 -2.82 -13.46 -2.66
N LEU A 65 -3.75 -14.27 -2.14
CA LEU A 65 -4.93 -14.71 -2.88
C LEU A 65 -5.83 -13.52 -3.29
N VAL A 66 -6.07 -12.58 -2.39
CA VAL A 66 -6.83 -11.36 -2.68
C VAL A 66 -6.18 -10.59 -3.84
N ILE A 67 -4.85 -10.43 -3.82
CA ILE A 67 -4.13 -9.78 -4.93
C ILE A 67 -4.31 -10.54 -6.25
N GLN A 68 -4.21 -11.86 -6.26
CA GLN A 68 -4.42 -12.66 -7.46
C GLN A 68 -5.85 -12.51 -8.02
N GLN A 69 -6.86 -12.44 -7.15
CA GLN A 69 -8.25 -12.20 -7.56
C GLN A 69 -8.44 -10.81 -8.16
N LEU A 70 -7.80 -9.78 -7.60
CA LEU A 70 -7.79 -8.43 -8.15
C LEU A 70 -7.13 -8.36 -9.53
N LEU A 71 -5.98 -9.03 -9.71
CA LEU A 71 -5.28 -9.09 -10.99
C LEU A 71 -6.12 -9.81 -12.06
N GLU A 72 -6.76 -10.91 -11.71
CA GLU A 72 -7.66 -11.63 -12.62
C GLU A 72 -8.88 -10.78 -13.02
N ALA A 73 -9.48 -10.06 -12.07
CA ALA A 73 -10.60 -9.17 -12.35
C ALA A 73 -10.18 -7.99 -13.25
N LEU A 74 -8.97 -7.45 -13.06
CA LEU A 74 -8.40 -6.42 -13.92
C LEU A 74 -8.28 -6.91 -15.37
N LEU A 75 -7.74 -8.11 -15.58
CA LEU A 75 -7.60 -8.69 -16.92
C LEU A 75 -8.97 -8.95 -17.58
N LYS A 76 -9.94 -9.48 -16.82
CA LYS A 76 -11.31 -9.67 -17.31
C LYS A 76 -11.99 -8.36 -17.67
N SER A 77 -11.81 -7.32 -16.85
CA SER A 77 -12.35 -5.97 -17.09
C SER A 77 -11.79 -5.39 -18.39
N ALA A 78 -10.48 -5.50 -18.60
CA ALA A 78 -9.83 -5.04 -19.83
C ALA A 78 -10.35 -5.77 -21.07
N ALA A 79 -10.55 -7.09 -21.00
CA ALA A 79 -11.08 -7.89 -22.09
C ALA A 79 -12.57 -7.57 -22.40
N ALA A 80 -13.37 -7.31 -21.37
CA ALA A 80 -14.80 -7.06 -21.50
C ALA A 80 -15.14 -5.58 -21.80
N GLY A 81 -14.20 -4.66 -21.63
CA GLY A 81 -14.44 -3.22 -21.78
C GLY A 81 -15.42 -2.65 -20.76
N ARG A 82 -15.62 -3.31 -19.63
CA ARG A 82 -16.56 -2.91 -18.57
C ARG A 82 -16.11 -3.41 -17.21
N GLU A 83 -16.67 -2.81 -16.16
CA GLU A 83 -16.38 -3.23 -14.80
C GLU A 83 -16.68 -4.72 -14.56
N VAL A 84 -15.81 -5.34 -13.74
CA VAL A 84 -15.97 -6.68 -13.18
C VAL A 84 -16.02 -6.53 -11.67
N ARG A 85 -17.11 -6.98 -11.05
CA ARG A 85 -17.29 -6.93 -9.61
C ARG A 85 -16.43 -8.01 -8.96
N VAL A 86 -15.64 -7.61 -7.96
CA VAL A 86 -14.85 -8.49 -7.11
C VAL A 86 -15.58 -8.60 -5.76
N ASP A 87 -15.71 -9.81 -5.25
CA ASP A 87 -16.37 -10.05 -3.95
C ASP A 87 -15.42 -9.64 -2.82
N ALA A 88 -15.93 -8.88 -1.86
CA ALA A 88 -15.18 -8.45 -0.68
C ALA A 88 -15.51 -9.43 0.45
N ARG A 89 -14.89 -10.61 0.43
CA ARG A 89 -14.97 -11.57 1.54
C ARG A 89 -13.64 -11.70 2.23
#